data_AF-A0A1G9M0D2-F1
#
_entry.id   AF-A0A1G9M0D2-F1
#
_cell.length_a   1.000
_cell.length_b   1.000
_cell.length_c   1.000
_cell.angle_alpha   90.00
_cell.angle_beta   90.00
_cell.angle_gamma   90.00
#
_symmetry.space_group_name_H-M   'P 1'
#
loop_
_entity.id
_entity.type
_entity.pdbx_description
1 polymer ?
#
loop_
_entity_poly.entity_id
_entity_poly.type
_entity_poly.pdbx_seq_one_letter_code
_entity_poly.pdbx_strand_id
1 'polypeptide(L)'
;MNRSERDTAAGFTLMEALIAVVILAGIAAVLVPAVRTAVRVEARAAGLVEGLETHAAIEDLMRELLLRAYRAPRSDGQGQFRGSATSLSFLTLATAADFPEPVRLDYDSGQLELTLPHRAGTPSNAYRFVLVEDVERARFSYFGDADDGRGQAWQSVWDQPAPPQIVALDIQARNGSAKRIEARIGGAGAFDCRFDSGQGVCLGDTE
;
A
#
# COMPACT_ATOMS: atom_id res chain seq x y z
N MET A 1 5.69 -76.83 53.67
CA MET A 1 5.99 -75.39 53.83
C MET A 1 5.72 -74.66 52.52
N ASN A 2 4.71 -73.78 52.58
CA ASN A 2 4.32 -72.65 51.72
C ASN A 2 4.61 -72.68 50.21
N ARG A 3 3.55 -72.86 49.42
CA ARG A 3 3.50 -72.48 48.00
C ARG A 3 2.06 -72.18 47.58
N SER A 4 1.52 -71.02 47.96
CA SER A 4 0.22 -70.53 47.44
C SER A 4 -0.06 -69.07 47.80
N GLU A 5 0.78 -68.11 47.37
CA GLU A 5 0.47 -66.67 47.43
C GLU A 5 1.10 -65.92 46.23
N ARG A 6 0.82 -66.38 45.01
CA ARG A 6 1.16 -65.62 43.79
C ARG A 6 0.10 -65.93 42.75
N ASP A 7 -0.97 -65.13 42.67
CA ASP A 7 -1.75 -64.99 41.42
C ASP A 7 -2.78 -63.84 41.41
N THR A 8 -3.07 -63.16 42.53
CA THR A 8 -4.04 -62.05 42.56
C THR A 8 -3.49 -60.68 42.17
N ALA A 9 -2.19 -60.54 41.88
CA ALA A 9 -1.57 -59.25 41.57
C ALA A 9 -1.60 -58.83 40.08
N ALA A 10 -1.97 -59.73 39.16
CA ALA A 10 -1.86 -59.47 37.72
C ALA A 10 -3.11 -58.77 37.09
N GLY A 11 -4.26 -58.76 37.77
CA GLY A 11 -5.50 -58.19 37.23
C GLY A 11 -5.64 -56.66 37.37
N PHE A 12 -4.94 -56.07 38.34
CA PHE A 12 -5.06 -54.63 38.64
C PHE A 12 -4.34 -53.74 37.62
N THR A 13 -3.24 -54.25 37.04
CA THR A 13 -2.38 -53.49 36.11
C THR A 13 -3.04 -53.24 34.75
N LEU A 14 -3.91 -54.14 34.30
CA LEU A 14 -4.60 -53.98 33.01
C LEU A 14 -5.67 -52.88 33.05
N MET A 15 -6.45 -52.82 34.14
CA MET A 15 -7.47 -51.79 34.34
C MET A 15 -6.83 -50.40 34.47
N GLU A 16 -5.74 -50.30 35.22
CA GLU A 16 -5.00 -49.06 35.41
C GLU A 16 -4.41 -48.54 34.09
N ALA A 17 -3.85 -49.43 33.27
CA ALA A 17 -3.38 -49.08 31.94
C ALA A 17 -4.52 -48.57 31.03
N LEU A 18 -5.69 -49.19 31.09
CA LEU A 18 -6.86 -48.78 30.30
C LEU A 18 -7.36 -47.40 30.72
N ILE A 19 -7.44 -47.13 32.03
CA ILE A 19 -7.81 -45.82 32.57
C ILE A 19 -6.78 -44.76 32.17
N ALA A 20 -5.49 -45.05 32.29
CA ALA A 20 -4.43 -44.13 31.88
C ALA A 20 -4.51 -43.78 30.39
N VAL A 21 -4.78 -44.76 29.52
CA VAL A 21 -4.95 -44.55 28.08
C VAL A 21 -6.18 -43.69 27.78
N VAL A 22 -7.31 -43.92 28.45
CA VAL A 22 -8.53 -43.10 28.26
C VAL A 22 -8.30 -41.67 28.72
N ILE A 23 -7.64 -41.45 29.86
CA ILE A 23 -7.29 -40.12 30.35
C ILE A 23 -6.33 -39.43 29.37
N LEU A 24 -5.30 -40.12 28.90
CA LEU A 24 -4.33 -39.57 27.95
C LEU A 24 -5.00 -39.20 26.61
N ALA A 25 -5.89 -40.07 26.10
CA ALA A 25 -6.66 -39.80 24.89
C ALA A 25 -7.60 -38.60 25.07
N GLY A 26 -8.24 -38.47 26.23
CA GLY A 26 -9.07 -37.32 26.57
C GLY A 26 -8.28 -36.02 26.62
N ILE A 27 -7.10 -36.03 27.25
CA ILE A 27 -6.19 -34.87 27.30
C ILE A 27 -5.73 -34.48 25.90
N ALA A 28 -5.32 -35.45 25.07
CA ALA A 28 -4.92 -35.21 23.69
C ALA A 28 -6.08 -34.64 22.84
N ALA A 29 -7.30 -35.12 23.05
CA ALA A 29 -8.49 -34.63 22.34
C ALA A 29 -8.79 -33.15 22.62
N VAL A 30 -8.44 -32.64 23.81
CA VAL A 30 -8.62 -31.22 24.18
C VAL A 30 -7.44 -30.36 23.72
N LEU A 31 -6.20 -30.87 23.81
CA LEU A 31 -4.99 -30.12 23.44
C LEU A 31 -4.85 -29.88 21.94
N VAL A 32 -5.17 -30.88 21.11
CA VAL A 32 -4.98 -30.78 19.65
C VAL A 32 -5.78 -29.63 19.02
N PRO A 33 -7.08 -29.43 19.34
CA PRO A 33 -7.84 -28.27 18.86
C PRO A 33 -7.27 -26.94 19.35
N ALA A 34 -6.80 -26.84 20.59
CA ALA A 34 -6.23 -25.61 21.15
C ALA A 34 -4.97 -25.18 20.38
N VAL A 35 -4.05 -26.13 20.15
CA VAL A 35 -2.82 -25.88 19.36
C VAL A 35 -3.15 -25.48 17.93
N ARG A 36 -4.07 -26.20 17.28
CA ARG A 36 -4.51 -25.87 15.91
C ARG A 36 -5.14 -24.48 15.82
N THR A 37 -5.85 -24.05 16.87
CA THR A 37 -6.49 -22.74 16.90
C THR A 37 -5.44 -21.64 17.10
N ALA A 38 -4.48 -21.84 18.00
CA ALA A 38 -3.37 -20.89 18.19
C ALA A 38 -2.58 -20.66 16.89
N VAL A 39 -2.21 -21.73 16.19
CA VAL A 39 -1.50 -21.66 14.91
C VAL A 39 -2.30 -20.92 13.83
N ARG A 40 -3.63 -21.11 13.78
CA ARG A 40 -4.50 -20.41 12.83
C ARG A 40 -4.66 -18.93 13.15
N VAL A 41 -4.69 -18.57 14.43
CA VAL A 41 -4.79 -17.16 14.87
C VAL A 41 -3.50 -16.42 14.53
N GLU A 42 -2.34 -17.05 14.78
CA GLU A 42 -1.03 -16.49 14.44
C GLU A 42 -0.86 -16.27 12.93
N ALA A 43 -1.24 -17.27 12.11
CA ALA A 43 -1.21 -17.14 10.64
C ALA A 43 -2.13 -16.02 10.13
N ARG A 44 -3.31 -15.80 10.76
CA ARG A 44 -4.19 -14.67 10.43
C ARG A 44 -3.62 -13.33 10.86
N ALA A 45 -3.01 -13.26 12.04
CA ALA A 45 -2.40 -12.03 12.54
C ALA A 45 -1.21 -11.61 11.66
N ALA A 46 -0.36 -12.55 11.26
CA ALA A 46 0.76 -12.29 10.35
C ALA A 46 0.29 -11.69 9.01
N GLY A 47 -0.72 -12.27 8.38
CA GLY A 47 -1.25 -11.74 7.11
C GLY A 47 -1.94 -10.38 7.22
N LEU A 48 -2.52 -10.04 8.39
CA LEU A 48 -3.08 -8.71 8.63
C LEU A 48 -1.98 -7.65 8.82
N VAL A 49 -0.89 -8.00 9.50
CA VAL A 49 0.25 -7.09 9.72
C VAL A 49 0.96 -6.80 8.40
N GLU A 50 1.25 -7.82 7.60
CA GLU A 50 1.90 -7.68 6.29
C GLU A 50 1.08 -6.78 5.35
N GLY A 51 -0.24 -6.98 5.31
CA GLY A 51 -1.13 -6.12 4.53
C GLY A 51 -1.13 -4.66 5.00
N LEU A 52 -1.11 -4.39 6.31
CA LEU A 52 -1.08 -3.02 6.83
C LEU A 52 0.24 -2.30 6.50
N GLU A 53 1.37 -3.01 6.56
CA GLU A 53 2.68 -2.48 6.22
C GLU A 53 2.78 -2.09 4.74
N THR A 54 2.24 -2.91 3.83
CA THR A 54 2.21 -2.57 2.39
C THR A 54 1.42 -1.29 2.11
N HIS A 55 0.25 -1.12 2.73
CA HIS A 55 -0.59 0.06 2.50
C HIS A 55 0.06 1.34 3.03
N ALA A 56 0.66 1.29 4.23
CA ALA A 56 1.37 2.42 4.80
C ALA A 56 2.56 2.84 3.91
N ALA A 57 3.32 1.87 3.39
CA ALA A 57 4.43 2.15 2.47
C ALA A 57 3.98 2.84 1.18
N ILE A 58 2.83 2.45 0.62
CA ILE A 58 2.28 3.09 -0.59
C ILE A 58 1.77 4.49 -0.30
N GLU A 59 1.11 4.69 0.85
CA GLU A 59 0.68 6.02 1.27
C GLU A 59 1.88 6.96 1.43
N ASP A 60 2.93 6.52 2.11
CA ASP A 60 4.14 7.29 2.33
C ASP A 60 4.86 7.60 1.00
N LEU A 61 4.99 6.60 0.13
CA LEU A 61 5.55 6.76 -1.22
C LEU A 61 4.75 7.76 -2.06
N MET A 62 3.42 7.61 -2.12
CA MET A 62 2.55 8.53 -2.86
C MET A 62 2.67 9.95 -2.31
N ARG A 63 2.65 10.10 -0.99
CA ARG A 63 2.80 11.38 -0.32
C ARG A 63 4.14 12.02 -0.66
N GLU A 64 5.24 11.28 -0.56
CA GLU A 64 6.58 11.80 -0.87
C GLU A 64 6.70 12.22 -2.34
N LEU A 65 6.25 11.37 -3.27
CA LEU A 65 6.35 11.67 -4.70
C LEU A 65 5.50 12.89 -5.10
N LEU A 66 4.26 12.97 -4.60
CA LEU A 66 3.33 14.05 -4.92
C LEU A 66 3.66 15.36 -4.21
N LEU A 67 4.24 15.31 -3.01
CA LEU A 67 4.76 16.50 -2.34
C LEU A 67 5.92 17.14 -3.12
N ARG A 68 6.65 16.35 -3.91
CA ARG A 68 7.75 16.83 -4.76
C ARG A 68 7.35 16.94 -6.24
N ALA A 69 6.06 16.88 -6.55
CA ALA A 69 5.61 17.03 -7.91
C ALA A 69 6.03 18.40 -8.47
N TYR A 70 6.64 18.37 -9.63
CA TYR A 70 7.16 19.52 -10.33
C TYR A 70 6.18 19.95 -11.42
N ARG A 71 5.80 21.23 -11.42
CA ARG A 71 4.89 21.78 -12.41
C ARG A 71 5.66 22.26 -13.64
N ALA A 72 5.90 21.46 -14.68
CA ALA A 72 6.66 21.97 -15.84
C ALA A 72 6.06 23.26 -16.47
N PRO A 73 6.90 24.18 -16.97
CA PRO A 73 6.46 25.30 -17.80
C PRO A 73 5.68 24.84 -19.03
N ARG A 74 4.66 25.60 -19.42
CA ARG A 74 3.72 25.23 -20.49
C ARG A 74 4.39 25.02 -21.85
N SER A 75 5.56 25.60 -22.08
CA SER A 75 6.32 25.50 -23.34
C SER A 75 6.76 24.08 -23.68
N ASP A 76 6.95 23.23 -22.68
CA ASP A 76 7.73 22.01 -22.90
C ASP A 76 6.86 20.85 -23.34
N GLY A 77 5.54 20.88 -23.09
CA GLY A 77 4.53 19.89 -23.51
C GLY A 77 4.75 18.45 -22.98
N GLN A 78 5.99 18.11 -22.65
CA GLN A 78 6.49 16.89 -22.05
C GLN A 78 6.60 17.14 -20.53
N GLY A 79 6.03 16.23 -19.73
CA GLY A 79 6.10 16.31 -18.28
C GLY A 79 5.00 17.14 -17.59
N GLN A 80 3.88 17.38 -18.26
CA GLN A 80 2.68 17.89 -17.58
C GLN A 80 2.08 16.82 -16.67
N PHE A 81 1.47 17.27 -15.57
CA PHE A 81 0.68 16.40 -14.71
C PHE A 81 -0.53 15.88 -15.49
N ARG A 82 -0.61 14.56 -15.67
CA ARG A 82 -1.71 13.88 -16.36
C ARG A 82 -2.23 12.72 -15.56
N GLY A 83 -3.54 12.58 -15.55
CA GLY A 83 -4.26 11.60 -14.78
C GLY A 83 -5.43 11.01 -15.53
N SER A 84 -5.63 9.70 -15.38
CA SER A 84 -6.83 8.97 -15.76
C SER A 84 -7.27 8.11 -14.59
N ALA A 85 -8.43 7.47 -14.70
CA ALA A 85 -8.91 6.58 -13.64
C ALA A 85 -7.93 5.43 -13.31
N THR A 86 -7.01 5.06 -14.20
CA THR A 86 -6.08 3.93 -14.01
C THR A 86 -4.61 4.30 -14.13
N SER A 87 -4.28 5.56 -14.41
CA SER A 87 -2.89 5.98 -14.61
C SER A 87 -2.65 7.40 -14.12
N LEU A 88 -1.49 7.64 -13.54
CA LEU A 88 -1.04 8.95 -13.11
C LEU A 88 0.39 9.17 -13.61
N SER A 89 0.67 10.28 -14.28
CA SER A 89 2.01 10.65 -14.71
C SER A 89 2.28 12.11 -14.41
N PHE A 90 3.46 12.41 -13.87
CA PHE A 90 3.88 13.75 -13.51
C PHE A 90 5.40 13.81 -13.42
N LEU A 91 5.98 14.99 -13.33
CA LEU A 91 7.39 15.15 -13.02
C LEU A 91 7.58 15.25 -11.51
N THR A 92 8.66 14.69 -10.98
CA THR A 92 9.05 14.88 -9.57
C THR A 92 10.50 15.32 -9.47
N LEU A 93 10.82 16.11 -8.45
CA LEU A 93 12.20 16.34 -8.04
C LEU A 93 12.60 15.22 -7.07
N ALA A 94 13.00 14.06 -7.61
CA ALA A 94 13.52 12.97 -6.80
C ALA A 94 14.82 13.43 -6.09
N THR A 95 15.06 12.95 -4.87
CA THR A 95 16.12 13.43 -3.96
C THR A 95 17.54 13.40 -4.51
N ALA A 96 17.81 12.64 -5.58
CA ALA A 96 19.12 12.49 -6.18
C ALA A 96 19.25 13.12 -7.58
N ALA A 97 18.17 13.69 -8.14
CA ALA A 97 18.17 14.21 -9.49
C ALA A 97 18.34 15.74 -9.50
N ASP A 98 19.27 16.23 -10.32
CA ASP A 98 19.45 17.67 -10.57
C ASP A 98 18.31 18.26 -11.42
N PHE A 99 17.48 17.40 -12.03
CA PHE A 99 16.42 17.78 -12.95
C PHE A 99 15.12 17.04 -12.62
N PRO A 100 13.94 17.62 -12.94
CA PRO A 100 12.66 16.92 -12.80
C PRO A 100 12.63 15.65 -13.65
N GLU A 101 12.17 14.55 -13.05
CA GLU A 101 12.09 13.24 -13.69
C GLU A 101 10.64 12.76 -13.83
N PRO A 102 10.26 12.14 -14.96
CA PRO A 102 8.90 11.63 -15.15
C PRO A 102 8.66 10.40 -14.30
N VAL A 103 7.65 10.47 -13.45
CA VAL A 103 7.11 9.35 -12.70
C VAL A 103 5.79 8.94 -13.32
N ARG A 104 5.53 7.63 -13.32
CA ARG A 104 4.25 7.08 -13.75
C ARG A 104 3.79 5.99 -12.80
N LEU A 105 2.55 6.09 -12.34
CA LEU A 105 1.82 5.01 -11.68
C LEU A 105 0.76 4.49 -12.63
N ASP A 106 0.69 3.18 -12.82
CA ASP A 106 -0.34 2.53 -13.63
C ASP A 106 -0.98 1.39 -12.85
N TYR A 107 -2.28 1.24 -13.04
CA TYR A 107 -3.00 0.04 -12.69
C TYR A 107 -3.27 -0.78 -13.95
N ASP A 108 -2.66 -1.95 -14.05
CA ASP A 108 -2.86 -2.89 -15.14
C ASP A 108 -2.94 -4.32 -14.60
N SER A 109 -3.84 -5.12 -15.15
CA SER A 109 -3.89 -6.57 -14.94
C SER A 109 -3.89 -7.03 -13.47
N GLY A 110 -4.46 -6.21 -12.57
CA GLY A 110 -4.55 -6.50 -11.14
C GLY A 110 -3.31 -6.11 -10.32
N GLN A 111 -2.40 -5.33 -10.91
CA GLN A 111 -1.19 -4.84 -10.27
C GLN A 111 -1.13 -3.31 -10.32
N LEU A 112 -0.67 -2.71 -9.23
CA LEU A 112 -0.29 -1.30 -9.20
C LEU A 112 1.21 -1.19 -9.41
N GLU A 113 1.63 -0.58 -10.50
CA GLU A 113 3.03 -0.45 -10.89
C GLU A 113 3.51 1.01 -10.80
N LEU A 114 4.73 1.19 -10.32
CA LEU A 114 5.48 2.45 -10.38
C LEU A 114 6.57 2.31 -11.43
N THR A 115 6.61 3.24 -12.39
CA THR A 115 7.67 3.37 -13.38
C THR A 115 8.50 4.62 -13.11
N LEU A 116 9.81 4.45 -12.96
CA LEU A 116 10.82 5.50 -12.80
C LEU A 116 11.84 5.42 -13.94
N PRO A 117 12.43 6.53 -14.41
CA PRO A 117 13.45 6.50 -15.44
C PRO A 117 14.76 5.94 -14.87
N HIS A 118 15.53 5.23 -15.69
CA HIS A 118 16.88 4.76 -15.31
C HIS A 118 17.92 5.89 -15.32
N ARG A 119 17.70 6.92 -16.13
CA ARG A 119 18.56 8.10 -16.27
C ARG A 119 17.77 9.25 -16.90
N ALA A 120 17.98 10.47 -16.42
CA ALA A 120 17.39 11.68 -17.00
C ALA A 120 17.61 11.72 -18.53
N GLY A 121 16.53 11.66 -19.30
CA GLY A 121 16.53 11.89 -20.76
C GLY A 121 16.48 10.68 -21.69
N THR A 122 16.50 9.42 -21.21
CA THR A 122 16.33 8.23 -22.09
C THR A 122 15.21 7.30 -21.63
N PRO A 123 14.04 7.27 -22.31
CA PRO A 123 12.88 6.46 -21.92
C PRO A 123 13.06 4.95 -22.14
N SER A 124 14.13 4.49 -22.81
CA SER A 124 14.29 3.08 -23.18
C SER A 124 14.65 2.16 -22.01
N ASN A 125 15.17 2.70 -20.91
CA ASN A 125 15.47 1.96 -19.70
C ASN A 125 14.67 2.63 -18.58
N ALA A 126 13.53 2.05 -18.21
CA ALA A 126 12.77 2.48 -17.06
C ALA A 126 12.73 1.35 -16.02
N TYR A 127 12.90 1.68 -14.76
CA TYR A 127 12.67 0.76 -13.67
C TYR A 127 11.18 0.66 -13.40
N ARG A 128 10.68 -0.57 -13.33
CA ARG A 128 9.29 -0.86 -12.98
C ARG A 128 9.26 -1.60 -11.66
N PHE A 129 8.46 -1.10 -10.73
CA PHE A 129 8.26 -1.67 -9.40
C PHE A 129 6.79 -2.02 -9.24
N VAL A 130 6.50 -3.26 -8.89
CA VAL A 130 5.15 -3.66 -8.48
C VAL A 130 4.96 -3.23 -7.04
N LEU A 131 4.04 -2.31 -6.79
CA LEU A 131 3.73 -1.79 -5.45
C LEU A 131 2.71 -2.68 -4.72
N VAL A 132 1.73 -3.19 -5.47
CA VAL A 132 0.67 -4.08 -4.96
C VAL A 132 0.32 -5.11 -6.00
N GLU A 133 0.17 -6.36 -5.56
CA GLU A 133 -0.35 -7.47 -6.33
C GLU A 133 -1.77 -7.83 -5.87
N ASP A 134 -2.49 -8.63 -6.67
CA ASP A 134 -3.83 -9.13 -6.33
C ASP A 134 -4.86 -8.03 -6.01
N VAL A 135 -4.74 -6.91 -6.69
CA VAL A 135 -5.72 -5.83 -6.67
C VAL A 135 -6.88 -6.22 -7.58
N GLU A 136 -8.11 -6.17 -7.06
CA GLU A 136 -9.32 -6.35 -7.86
C GLU A 136 -9.62 -5.07 -8.67
N ARG A 137 -9.42 -3.91 -8.03
CA ARG A 137 -9.65 -2.61 -8.65
C ARG A 137 -8.76 -1.56 -7.99
N ALA A 138 -8.01 -0.80 -8.77
CA ALA A 138 -7.44 0.48 -8.34
C ALA A 138 -8.02 1.62 -9.19
N ARG A 139 -8.29 2.76 -8.55
CA ARG A 139 -8.78 3.95 -9.25
C ARG A 139 -8.14 5.23 -8.73
N PHE A 140 -7.63 6.05 -9.63
CA PHE A 140 -7.24 7.42 -9.32
C PHE A 140 -8.42 8.38 -9.46
N SER A 141 -8.48 9.35 -8.55
CA SER A 141 -9.37 10.51 -8.61
C SER A 141 -8.60 11.77 -8.27
N TYR A 142 -9.03 12.90 -8.83
CA TYR A 142 -8.31 14.16 -8.77
C TYR A 142 -9.25 15.25 -8.26
N PHE A 143 -8.82 15.97 -7.23
CA PHE A 143 -9.57 17.10 -6.69
C PHE A 143 -8.81 18.40 -6.98
N GLY A 144 -9.52 19.35 -7.57
CA GLY A 144 -8.99 20.68 -7.83
C GLY A 144 -9.98 21.50 -8.62
N ASP A 145 -9.56 22.69 -9.04
CA ASP A 145 -10.36 23.57 -9.85
C ASP A 145 -10.63 22.92 -11.22
N ALA A 146 -11.89 22.84 -11.60
CA ALA A 146 -12.26 22.36 -12.93
C ALA A 146 -12.17 23.52 -13.94
N ASP A 147 -11.63 23.25 -15.13
CA ASP A 147 -11.60 24.22 -16.25
C ASP A 147 -13.00 24.67 -16.69
N ASP A 148 -14.06 23.97 -16.27
CA ASP A 148 -15.46 24.27 -16.60
C ASP A 148 -16.09 25.37 -15.74
N GLY A 149 -15.33 25.98 -14.82
CA GLY A 149 -15.77 27.08 -13.97
C GLY A 149 -16.74 26.68 -12.86
N ARG A 150 -16.98 25.37 -12.62
CA ARG A 150 -17.84 24.88 -11.54
C ARG A 150 -17.19 24.91 -10.16
N GLY A 151 -15.96 25.44 -10.07
CA GLY A 151 -15.16 25.44 -8.85
C GLY A 151 -14.47 24.11 -8.61
N GLN A 152 -14.15 23.83 -7.35
CA GLN A 152 -13.40 22.64 -6.97
C GLN A 152 -14.29 21.41 -6.93
N ALA A 153 -13.89 20.36 -7.65
CA ALA A 153 -14.62 19.10 -7.70
C ALA A 153 -13.69 17.90 -7.91
N TRP A 154 -14.18 16.72 -7.51
CA TRP A 154 -13.53 15.44 -7.81
C TRP A 154 -13.79 15.04 -9.27
N GLN A 155 -12.74 14.60 -9.95
CA GLN A 155 -12.73 14.22 -11.36
C GLN A 155 -11.97 12.91 -11.54
N SER A 156 -12.34 12.11 -12.54
CA SER A 156 -11.67 10.84 -12.87
C SER A 156 -10.57 10.97 -13.93
N VAL A 157 -10.45 12.16 -14.54
CA VAL A 157 -9.44 12.49 -15.55
C VAL A 157 -8.88 13.85 -15.20
N TRP A 158 -7.58 14.02 -15.40
CA TRP A 158 -6.88 15.28 -15.20
C TRP A 158 -5.92 15.52 -16.37
N ASP A 159 -6.21 16.51 -17.21
CA ASP A 159 -5.36 16.93 -18.33
C ASP A 159 -5.22 18.46 -18.36
N GLN A 160 -5.23 19.06 -17.16
CA GLN A 160 -5.11 20.50 -17.01
C GLN A 160 -3.64 20.92 -16.78
N PRO A 161 -3.23 22.13 -17.20
CA PRO A 161 -1.87 22.63 -16.96
C PRO A 161 -1.52 22.84 -15.48
N ALA A 162 -2.52 23.12 -14.64
CA ALA A 162 -2.35 23.18 -13.20
C ALA A 162 -2.48 21.77 -12.61
N PRO A 163 -1.59 21.34 -11.69
CA PRO A 163 -1.79 20.07 -11.00
C PRO A 163 -3.05 20.11 -10.14
N PRO A 164 -3.67 18.96 -9.85
CA PRO A 164 -4.75 18.92 -8.86
C PRO A 164 -4.21 19.28 -7.47
N GLN A 165 -5.10 19.63 -6.55
CA GLN A 165 -4.73 19.90 -5.16
C GLN A 165 -4.56 18.60 -4.37
N ILE A 166 -5.39 17.60 -4.68
CA ILE A 166 -5.37 16.28 -4.04
C ILE A 166 -5.50 15.20 -5.11
N VAL A 167 -4.69 14.16 -4.98
CA VAL A 167 -4.85 12.91 -5.69
C VAL A 167 -5.33 11.87 -4.68
N ALA A 168 -6.36 11.13 -5.05
CA ALA A 168 -6.80 9.96 -4.32
C ALA A 168 -6.57 8.69 -5.12
N LEU A 169 -6.14 7.64 -4.45
CA LEU A 169 -6.04 6.28 -4.95
C LEU A 169 -6.96 5.38 -4.12
N ASP A 170 -8.02 4.88 -4.74
CA ASP A 170 -8.90 3.87 -4.16
C ASP A 170 -8.41 2.49 -4.59
N ILE A 171 -8.01 1.64 -3.64
CA ILE A 171 -7.56 0.27 -3.86
C ILE A 171 -8.59 -0.69 -3.24
N GLN A 172 -9.07 -1.65 -4.02
CA GLN A 172 -9.87 -2.77 -3.57
C GLN A 172 -9.09 -4.06 -3.86
N ALA A 173 -8.71 -4.78 -2.81
CA ALA A 173 -8.05 -6.07 -2.94
C ALA A 173 -9.06 -7.20 -3.15
N ARG A 174 -8.64 -8.33 -3.75
CA ARG A 174 -9.51 -9.50 -3.99
C ARG A 174 -10.12 -10.10 -2.72
N ASN A 175 -9.51 -9.87 -1.56
CA ASN A 175 -10.04 -10.31 -0.26
C ASN A 175 -11.24 -9.45 0.23
N GLY A 176 -11.68 -8.46 -0.56
CA GLY A 176 -12.78 -7.55 -0.25
C GLY A 176 -12.38 -6.33 0.59
N SER A 177 -11.12 -6.24 1.03
CA SER A 177 -10.63 -5.05 1.71
C SER A 177 -10.53 -3.87 0.74
N ALA A 178 -10.91 -2.69 1.22
CA ALA A 178 -10.87 -1.46 0.44
C ALA A 178 -10.19 -0.36 1.25
N LYS A 179 -9.32 0.41 0.59
CA LYS A 179 -8.59 1.52 1.18
C LYS A 179 -8.54 2.68 0.21
N ARG A 180 -8.71 3.89 0.73
CA ARG A 180 -8.50 5.13 0.02
C ARG A 180 -7.26 5.81 0.58
N ILE A 181 -6.34 6.18 -0.30
CA ILE A 181 -5.11 6.91 0.00
C ILE A 181 -5.25 8.29 -0.62
N GLU A 182 -5.09 9.36 0.16
CA GLU A 182 -5.16 10.74 -0.33
C GLU A 182 -3.85 11.45 -0.09
N ALA A 183 -3.32 12.07 -1.14
CA ALA A 183 -2.07 12.79 -1.09
C ALA A 183 -2.26 14.18 -1.70
N ARG A 184 -1.81 15.20 -0.97
CA ARG A 184 -1.73 16.57 -1.46
C ARG A 184 -0.55 16.71 -2.38
N ILE A 185 -0.71 17.53 -3.42
CA ILE A 185 0.41 17.88 -4.29
C ILE A 185 1.15 19.08 -3.69
N GLY A 186 2.44 18.89 -3.43
CA GLY A 186 3.35 19.96 -3.08
C GLY A 186 3.89 20.61 -4.35
N GLY A 187 4.22 21.91 -4.30
CA GLY A 187 4.72 22.62 -5.48
C GLY A 187 3.65 23.31 -6.35
N ALA A 188 2.47 23.62 -5.81
CA ALA A 188 1.50 24.49 -6.50
C ALA A 188 1.97 25.95 -6.65
N GLY A 189 3.12 26.31 -6.08
CA GLY A 189 3.74 27.62 -6.23
C GLY A 189 4.20 27.89 -7.66
N ALA A 190 3.94 29.09 -8.16
CA ALA A 190 4.50 29.54 -9.43
C ALA A 190 6.04 29.67 -9.31
N PHE A 191 6.79 29.38 -10.39
CA PHE A 191 8.26 29.31 -10.41
C PHE A 191 8.99 30.61 -10.04
N ASP A 192 8.28 31.70 -10.21
CA ASP A 192 8.64 33.08 -9.97
C ASP A 192 8.34 33.52 -8.54
N CYS A 193 7.78 32.65 -7.69
CA CYS A 193 7.50 33.03 -6.32
C CYS A 193 8.74 32.92 -5.42
N ARG A 194 8.97 33.95 -4.59
CA ARG A 194 9.91 33.84 -3.49
C ARG A 194 9.28 32.96 -2.41
N PHE A 195 9.61 31.68 -2.42
CA PHE A 195 9.08 30.70 -1.48
C PHE A 195 9.61 30.97 -0.07
N ASP A 196 8.69 31.26 0.87
CA ASP A 196 9.02 31.37 2.29
C ASP A 196 8.86 29.98 2.95
N SER A 197 9.98 29.35 3.28
CA SER A 197 10.03 28.03 3.91
C SER A 197 9.53 28.04 5.37
N GLY A 198 9.47 29.19 6.02
CA GLY A 198 8.93 29.33 7.38
C GLY A 198 7.39 29.33 7.41
N GLN A 199 6.74 29.75 6.32
CA GLN A 199 5.29 29.84 6.23
C GLN A 199 4.66 28.90 5.19
N GLY A 200 5.46 28.27 4.33
CA GLY A 200 4.97 27.37 3.29
C GLY A 200 4.12 28.07 2.24
N VAL A 201 4.33 29.39 2.04
CA VAL A 201 3.57 30.21 1.10
C VAL A 201 4.50 30.84 0.06
N CYS A 202 3.97 31.02 -1.14
CA CYS A 202 4.56 31.87 -2.16
C CYS A 202 4.28 33.33 -1.83
N LEU A 203 5.33 34.09 -1.53
CA LEU A 203 5.26 35.55 -1.52
C LEU A 203 5.31 35.97 -3.00
N GLY A 204 4.17 36.39 -3.56
CA GLY A 204 4.13 36.92 -4.93
C GLY A 204 5.01 38.17 -5.03
N ASP A 205 5.52 38.43 -6.23
CA ASP A 205 6.25 39.68 -6.51
C ASP A 205 5.26 40.85 -6.41
N THR A 206 5.42 41.68 -5.38
CA THR A 206 4.77 42.99 -5.33
C THR A 206 5.53 43.90 -6.29
N GLU A 207 5.00 44.13 -7.49
CA GLU A 207 5.35 45.30 -8.30
C GLU A 207 5.01 46.61 -7.58
#